data_AF-A0A3M1GLU0-F1
#
_entry.id   AF-A0A3M1GLU0-F1
#
_cell.length_a   1.000
_cell.length_b   1.000
_cell.length_c   1.000
_cell.angle_alpha   90.00
_cell.angle_beta   90.00
_cell.angle_gamma   90.00
#
_symmetry.space_group_name_H-M   'P 1'
#
loop_
_entity.id
_entity.type
_entity.pdbx_description
1 polymer ?
#
loop_
_entity_poly.entity_id
_entity_poly.type
_entity_poly.pdbx_seq_one_letter_code
_entity_poly.pdbx_strand_id
1 'polypeptide(L)'
;MGGEHGGATALALRDELEQLAHDYQHLKSEHNLLGPESSARRHMEEKMKALQERFEHLIARWIDDEQLRHAWHRRFYHGDPTPDAPEPDYPLLFRGELQGGGRFEVRRSPRGGVDVYVDGKEVRHDNEVLRIEPIEGERFEILGYEVHERFDAPDEAIEALRAYVDNPQGSPPWEFARVLYDDGLIDRGFTLTPRGHRALGR
;
A
#
# COMPACT_ATOMS: atom_id res chain seq x y z
N MET A 1 -29.40 -0.41 -11.91
CA MET A 1 -28.83 -1.03 -10.71
C MET A 1 -27.34 -0.82 -10.78
N GLY A 2 -26.87 0.18 -10.03
CA GLY A 2 -25.48 0.62 -10.05
C GLY A 2 -24.61 -0.38 -9.31
N GLY A 3 -23.56 -0.86 -9.98
CA GLY A 3 -22.47 -1.55 -9.32
C GLY A 3 -21.62 -0.52 -8.62
N GLU A 4 -21.66 -0.55 -7.30
CA GLU A 4 -20.65 0.07 -6.45
C GLU A 4 -19.31 -0.57 -6.80
N HIS A 5 -18.46 0.16 -7.53
CA HIS A 5 -17.03 -0.14 -7.57
C HIS A 5 -16.48 0.19 -6.18
N GLY A 6 -16.65 -0.78 -5.27
CA GLY A 6 -16.03 -0.80 -3.96
C GLY A 6 -14.55 -0.50 -4.11
N GLY A 7 -14.07 0.47 -3.33
CA GLY A 7 -12.70 0.97 -3.38
C GLY A 7 -11.71 -0.18 -3.46
N ALA A 8 -10.81 -0.10 -4.43
CA ALA A 8 -9.72 -1.03 -4.61
C ALA A 8 -9.08 -1.30 -3.25
N THR A 9 -9.31 -2.50 -2.72
CA THR A 9 -8.72 -2.95 -1.47
C THR A 9 -7.23 -2.86 -1.65
N ALA A 10 -6.56 -1.99 -0.89
CA ALA A 10 -5.10 -1.96 -0.81
C ALA A 10 -4.65 -3.35 -0.34
N LEU A 11 -4.30 -4.21 -1.30
CA LEU A 11 -3.80 -5.54 -1.05
C LEU A 11 -2.45 -5.43 -0.34
N ALA A 12 -2.16 -6.40 0.52
CA ALA A 12 -0.80 -6.57 1.02
C ALA A 12 0.17 -6.67 -0.17
N LEU A 13 1.39 -6.15 -0.06
CA LEU A 13 2.38 -6.20 -1.15
C LEU A 13 2.55 -7.63 -1.68
N ARG A 14 2.60 -8.60 -0.77
CA ARG A 14 2.65 -10.03 -1.09
C ARG A 14 1.49 -10.47 -1.96
N ASP A 15 0.26 -10.10 -1.60
CA ASP A 15 -0.94 -10.50 -2.35
C ASP A 15 -0.95 -9.86 -3.74
N GLU A 16 -0.50 -8.60 -3.85
CA GLU A 16 -0.36 -7.92 -5.13
C GLU A 16 0.70 -8.58 -6.02
N LEU A 17 1.88 -8.91 -5.46
CA LEU A 17 2.95 -9.61 -6.19
C LEU A 17 2.52 -11.04 -6.58
N GLU A 18 1.77 -11.73 -5.73
CA GLU A 18 1.22 -13.05 -5.99
C GLU A 18 0.17 -13.00 -7.12
N GLN A 19 -0.72 -12.02 -7.10
CA GLN A 19 -1.70 -11.81 -8.17
C GLN A 19 -1.01 -11.52 -9.51
N LEU A 20 0.00 -10.63 -9.52
CA LEU A 20 0.77 -10.33 -10.72
C LEU A 20 1.49 -11.57 -11.28
N ALA A 21 2.11 -12.37 -10.40
CA ALA A 21 2.76 -13.62 -10.80
C ALA A 21 1.75 -14.63 -11.37
N HIS A 22 0.58 -14.77 -10.73
CA HIS A 22 -0.50 -15.62 -11.23
C HIS A 22 -0.97 -15.20 -12.62
N ASP A 23 -1.30 -13.92 -12.80
CA ASP A 23 -1.82 -13.38 -14.06
C ASP A 23 -0.78 -13.49 -15.19
N TYR A 24 0.50 -13.26 -14.88
CA TYR A 24 1.59 -13.43 -15.83
C TYR A 24 1.74 -14.89 -16.26
N GLN A 25 1.74 -15.85 -15.33
CA GLN A 25 1.86 -17.28 -15.65
C GLN A 25 0.65 -17.79 -16.44
N HIS A 26 -0.54 -17.30 -16.13
CA HIS A 26 -1.75 -17.60 -16.89
C HIS A 26 -1.62 -17.10 -18.34
N LEU A 27 -1.28 -15.83 -18.54
CA LEU A 27 -1.08 -15.26 -19.89
C LEU A 27 0.07 -15.93 -20.65
N LYS A 28 1.17 -16.27 -19.98
CA LYS A 28 2.29 -17.02 -20.59
C LYS A 28 1.84 -18.39 -21.08
N SER A 29 0.99 -19.07 -20.32
CA SER A 29 0.43 -20.37 -20.70
C SER A 29 -0.50 -20.24 -21.90
N GLU A 30 -1.37 -19.24 -21.92
CA GLU A 30 -2.24 -18.95 -23.08
C GLU A 30 -1.45 -18.56 -24.33
N HIS A 31 -0.44 -17.72 -24.19
CA HIS A 31 0.44 -17.28 -25.28
C HIS A 31 1.16 -18.46 -25.94
N ASN A 32 1.62 -19.43 -25.16
CA ASN A 32 2.27 -20.64 -25.67
C ASN A 32 1.34 -21.54 -26.51
N LEU A 33 0.01 -21.41 -26.34
CA LEU A 33 -0.99 -22.17 -27.10
C LEU A 33 -1.40 -21.47 -28.40
N LEU A 34 -1.00 -20.22 -28.61
CA LEU A 34 -1.37 -19.43 -29.80
C LEU A 34 -0.36 -19.57 -30.95
N GLY A 35 -0.89 -19.58 -32.17
CA GLY A 35 -0.09 -19.56 -33.40
C GLY A 35 0.74 -18.27 -33.56
N PRO A 36 1.92 -18.36 -34.23
CA PRO A 36 2.95 -17.32 -34.23
C PRO A 36 2.55 -15.98 -34.87
N GLU A 37 1.55 -15.94 -35.75
CA GLU A 37 1.19 -14.72 -36.51
C GLU A 37 -0.15 -14.08 -36.11
N SER A 38 -0.72 -14.47 -34.96
CA SER A 38 -2.02 -13.93 -34.55
C SER A 38 -1.91 -12.53 -33.92
N SER A 39 -2.84 -11.63 -34.27
CA SER A 39 -3.00 -10.34 -33.56
C SER A 39 -3.25 -10.55 -32.06
N ALA A 40 -3.85 -11.69 -31.68
CA ALA A 40 -4.04 -12.09 -30.29
C ALA A 40 -2.71 -12.29 -29.55
N ARG A 41 -1.68 -12.82 -30.22
CA ARG A 41 -0.34 -13.01 -29.64
C ARG A 41 0.31 -11.68 -29.29
N ARG A 42 0.28 -10.70 -30.20
CA ARG A 42 0.83 -9.36 -29.95
C ARG A 42 0.12 -8.66 -28.79
N HIS A 43 -1.21 -8.76 -28.74
CA HIS A 43 -2.00 -8.21 -27.63
C HIS A 43 -1.67 -8.87 -26.28
N MET A 44 -1.43 -10.18 -26.26
CA MET A 44 -0.98 -10.88 -25.06
C MET A 44 0.46 -10.48 -24.66
N GLU A 45 1.36 -10.31 -25.61
CA GLU A 45 2.73 -9.83 -25.35
C GLU A 45 2.73 -8.44 -24.71
N GLU A 46 1.89 -7.51 -25.20
CA GLU A 46 1.72 -6.19 -24.59
C GLU A 46 1.19 -6.28 -23.16
N LYS A 47 0.19 -7.13 -22.89
CA LYS A 47 -0.32 -7.36 -21.53
C LYS A 47 0.74 -7.96 -20.61
N MET A 48 1.49 -8.95 -21.08
CA MET A 48 2.58 -9.57 -20.31
C MET A 48 3.66 -8.54 -19.98
N LYS A 49 4.01 -7.67 -20.92
CA LYS A 49 4.96 -6.57 -20.71
C LYS A 49 4.46 -5.58 -19.66
N ALA A 50 3.18 -5.20 -19.70
CA ALA A 50 2.60 -4.31 -18.70
C ALA A 50 2.61 -4.92 -17.29
N LEU A 51 2.32 -6.21 -17.16
CA LEU A 51 2.42 -6.93 -15.88
C LEU A 51 3.87 -6.98 -15.38
N GLN A 52 4.81 -7.25 -16.28
CA GLN A 52 6.24 -7.25 -15.97
C GLN A 52 6.70 -5.88 -15.47
N GLU A 53 6.39 -4.81 -16.19
CA GLU A 53 6.78 -3.44 -15.80
C GLU A 53 6.23 -3.06 -14.43
N ARG A 54 4.97 -3.42 -14.14
CA ARG A 54 4.36 -3.20 -12.82
C ARG A 54 5.06 -4.01 -11.73
N PHE A 55 5.34 -5.29 -11.98
CA PHE A 55 6.04 -6.17 -11.05
C PHE A 55 7.44 -5.65 -10.71
N GLU A 56 8.24 -5.32 -11.74
CA GLU A 56 9.59 -4.78 -11.59
C GLU A 56 9.58 -3.46 -10.81
N HIS A 57 8.59 -2.60 -11.07
CA HIS A 57 8.44 -1.34 -10.33
C HIS A 57 8.15 -1.57 -8.84
N LEU A 58 7.26 -2.52 -8.51
CA LEU A 58 6.91 -2.83 -7.12
C LEU A 58 8.10 -3.43 -6.36
N ILE A 59 8.80 -4.39 -6.97
CA ILE A 59 9.96 -5.07 -6.38
C ILE A 59 11.10 -4.09 -6.11
N ALA A 60 11.44 -3.27 -7.11
CA ALA A 60 12.53 -2.30 -6.98
C ALA A 60 12.24 -1.22 -5.94
N ARG A 61 10.96 -0.89 -5.72
CA ARG A 61 10.54 0.19 -4.81
C ARG A 61 10.31 -0.27 -3.39
N TRP A 62 9.70 -1.44 -3.18
CA TRP A 62 9.13 -1.79 -1.88
C TRP A 62 9.83 -2.95 -1.16
N ILE A 63 10.73 -3.67 -1.85
CA ILE A 63 11.51 -4.75 -1.24
C ILE A 63 12.97 -4.33 -1.31
N ASP A 64 13.64 -4.14 -0.17
CA ASP A 64 15.08 -3.80 -0.14
C ASP A 64 15.98 -5.05 -0.09
N ASP A 65 15.44 -6.17 0.40
CA ASP A 65 16.17 -7.44 0.52
C ASP A 65 16.35 -8.09 -0.86
N GLU A 66 17.60 -8.14 -1.32
CA GLU A 66 17.97 -8.71 -2.62
C GLU A 66 17.65 -10.21 -2.74
N GLN A 67 17.77 -10.98 -1.66
CA GLN A 67 17.39 -12.40 -1.68
C GLN A 67 15.89 -12.55 -1.86
N LEU A 68 15.13 -11.68 -1.20
CA LEU A 68 13.68 -11.65 -1.33
C LEU A 68 13.25 -11.21 -2.73
N ARG A 69 13.88 -10.17 -3.30
CA ARG A 69 13.66 -9.77 -4.71
C ARG A 69 13.90 -10.95 -5.63
N HIS A 70 15.03 -11.66 -5.46
CA HIS A 70 15.36 -12.82 -6.28
C HIS A 70 14.31 -13.94 -6.15
N ALA A 71 13.85 -14.24 -4.94
CA ALA A 71 12.81 -15.24 -4.72
C ALA A 71 11.50 -14.86 -5.44
N TRP A 72 11.11 -13.59 -5.39
CA TRP A 72 9.94 -13.09 -6.13
C TRP A 72 10.13 -13.11 -7.64
N HIS A 73 11.31 -12.79 -8.16
CA HIS A 73 11.59 -12.95 -9.61
C HIS A 73 11.42 -14.41 -10.03
N ARG A 74 11.92 -15.37 -9.24
CA ARG A 74 11.72 -16.79 -9.55
C ARG A 74 10.24 -17.18 -9.53
N ARG A 75 9.48 -16.72 -8.53
CA ARG A 75 8.02 -16.91 -8.50
C ARG A 75 7.37 -16.36 -9.76
N PHE A 76 7.68 -15.12 -10.13
CA PHE A 76 7.05 -14.41 -11.24
C PHE A 76 7.38 -15.03 -12.61
N TYR A 77 8.65 -15.36 -12.88
CA TYR A 77 9.05 -15.85 -14.21
C TYR A 77 8.97 -17.37 -14.38
N HIS A 78 9.22 -18.13 -13.30
CA HIS A 78 9.37 -19.58 -13.33
C HIS A 78 8.25 -20.36 -12.62
N GLY A 79 7.39 -19.68 -11.86
CA GLY A 79 6.29 -20.32 -11.15
C GLY A 79 6.73 -21.08 -9.89
N ASP A 80 7.91 -20.76 -9.35
CA ASP A 80 8.42 -21.28 -8.07
C ASP A 80 7.41 -21.06 -6.92
N PRO A 81 7.59 -21.67 -5.72
CA PRO A 81 6.71 -21.42 -4.57
C PRO A 81 6.64 -19.93 -4.19
N THR A 82 5.46 -19.48 -3.75
CA THR A 82 5.26 -18.10 -3.25
C THR A 82 6.17 -17.87 -2.03
N PRO A 83 7.03 -16.83 -2.03
CA PRO A 83 7.84 -16.50 -0.87
C PRO A 83 6.97 -16.11 0.34
N ASP A 84 7.44 -16.41 1.56
CA ASP A 84 6.71 -16.08 2.79
C ASP A 84 6.69 -14.56 3.08
N ALA A 85 7.65 -13.82 2.54
CA ALA A 85 7.79 -12.37 2.65
C ALA A 85 7.54 -11.68 1.29
N PRO A 86 7.34 -10.35 1.23
CA PRO A 86 7.24 -9.43 2.35
C PRO A 86 5.97 -9.69 3.15
N GLU A 87 6.03 -9.49 4.46
CA GLU A 87 4.82 -9.51 5.28
C GLU A 87 3.85 -8.43 4.78
N PRO A 88 2.53 -8.61 5.00
CA PRO A 88 1.55 -7.57 4.76
C PRO A 88 1.88 -6.29 5.52
N ASP A 89 2.54 -5.35 4.85
CA ASP A 89 2.64 -4.00 5.36
C ASP A 89 1.30 -3.30 5.07
N TYR A 90 0.53 -3.07 6.12
CA TYR A 90 -0.71 -2.31 6.03
C TYR A 90 -0.42 -0.87 6.42
N PRO A 91 -0.83 0.11 5.60
CA PRO A 91 -0.57 1.50 5.91
C PRO A 91 -1.14 1.86 7.29
N LEU A 92 -0.35 2.63 8.03
CA LEU A 92 -0.70 3.19 9.32
C LEU A 92 -2.02 3.96 9.21
N LEU A 93 -3.01 3.59 10.03
CA LEU A 93 -4.30 4.29 10.02
C LEU A 93 -4.25 5.57 10.87
N PHE A 94 -3.46 5.51 11.94
CA PHE A 94 -3.24 6.59 12.88
C PHE A 94 -1.91 6.42 13.62
N ARG A 95 -1.24 7.54 13.85
CA ARG A 95 -0.17 7.70 14.84
C ARG A 95 -0.37 9.04 15.53
N GLY A 96 -0.19 9.02 16.83
CA GLY A 96 -0.29 10.20 17.67
C GLY A 96 0.38 10.01 19.01
N GLU A 97 0.15 10.99 19.87
CA GLU A 97 0.70 11.06 21.22
C GLU A 97 -0.46 11.02 22.22
N LEU A 98 -0.35 10.19 23.25
CA LEU A 98 -1.30 10.15 24.36
C LEU A 98 -1.17 11.39 25.25
N GLN A 99 -2.25 11.78 25.93
CA GLN A 99 -2.24 12.91 26.88
C GLN A 99 -1.16 12.78 27.98
N GLY A 100 -0.85 11.55 28.42
CA GLY A 100 0.19 11.25 29.41
C GLY A 100 1.60 11.10 28.84
N GLY A 101 1.79 11.34 27.53
CA GLY A 101 2.98 10.92 26.79
C GLY A 101 2.90 9.46 26.34
N GLY A 102 3.69 9.12 25.34
CA GLY A 102 3.72 7.78 24.72
C GLY A 102 3.12 7.79 23.31
N ARG A 103 3.70 6.96 22.45
CA ARG A 103 3.30 6.85 21.04
C ARG A 103 2.13 5.90 20.91
N PHE A 104 1.03 6.40 20.38
CA PHE A 104 -0.17 5.63 20.07
C PHE A 104 -0.24 5.38 18.57
N GLU A 105 -0.47 4.13 18.16
CA GLU A 105 -0.62 3.77 16.75
C GLU A 105 -1.83 2.85 16.56
N VAL A 106 -2.55 3.05 15.46
CA VAL A 106 -3.60 2.15 14.99
C VAL A 106 -3.20 1.66 13.61
N ARG A 107 -3.18 0.34 13.45
CA ARG A 107 -2.80 -0.35 12.20
C ARG A 107 -3.92 -1.29 11.81
N ARG A 108 -4.06 -1.61 10.53
CA ARG A 108 -4.92 -2.73 10.14
C ARG A 108 -4.29 -4.02 10.63
N SER A 109 -5.13 -4.91 11.14
CA SER A 109 -4.68 -6.24 11.54
C SER A 109 -4.71 -7.19 10.34
N PRO A 110 -3.70 -8.06 10.18
CA PRO A 110 -3.80 -9.21 9.27
C PRO A 110 -4.93 -10.17 9.68
N ARG A 111 -5.39 -10.12 10.94
CA ARG A 111 -6.52 -10.91 11.45
C ARG A 111 -7.90 -10.34 11.07
N GLY A 112 -7.93 -9.18 10.41
CA GLY A 112 -9.14 -8.38 10.18
C GLY A 112 -9.33 -7.31 11.26
N GLY A 113 -10.03 -6.22 10.94
CA GLY A 113 -10.20 -5.09 11.87
C GLY A 113 -8.91 -4.29 12.07
N VAL A 114 -8.62 -3.90 13.32
CA VAL A 114 -7.49 -3.03 13.68
C VAL A 114 -6.75 -3.52 14.93
N ASP A 115 -5.44 -3.31 14.95
CA ASP A 115 -4.58 -3.49 16.12
C ASP A 115 -4.13 -2.13 16.63
N VAL A 116 -4.18 -1.95 17.95
CA VAL A 116 -3.76 -0.74 18.67
C VAL A 116 -2.46 -1.01 19.40
N TYR A 117 -1.49 -0.13 19.19
CA TYR A 117 -0.19 -0.19 19.82
C TYR A 117 0.05 1.05 20.69
N VAL A 118 0.63 0.85 21.86
CA VAL A 118 1.18 1.91 22.71
C VAL A 118 2.66 1.61 22.93
N ASP A 119 3.52 2.56 22.55
CA ASP A 119 4.98 2.42 22.59
C ASP A 119 5.49 1.15 21.90
N GLY A 120 4.84 0.78 20.80
CA GLY A 120 5.17 -0.40 19.99
C GLY A 120 4.66 -1.73 20.54
N LYS A 121 3.97 -1.74 21.68
CA LYS A 121 3.34 -2.95 22.22
C LYS A 121 1.86 -2.97 21.86
N GLU A 122 1.38 -4.08 21.30
CA GLU A 122 -0.06 -4.30 21.07
C GLU A 122 -0.78 -4.30 22.42
N VAL A 123 -1.77 -3.42 22.57
CA VAL A 123 -2.58 -3.29 23.80
C VAL A 123 -4.03 -3.68 23.58
N ARG A 124 -4.50 -3.68 22.32
CA ARG A 124 -5.87 -4.00 21.95
C ARG A 124 -5.97 -4.46 20.50
N HIS A 125 -6.86 -5.42 20.27
CA HIS A 125 -7.36 -5.80 18.96
C HIS A 125 -8.87 -5.50 18.90
N ASP A 126 -9.32 -4.95 17.79
CA ASP A 126 -10.73 -4.70 17.51
C ASP A 126 -11.10 -5.27 16.13
N ASN A 127 -12.24 -5.96 16.02
CA ASN A 127 -12.65 -6.60 14.77
C ASN A 127 -13.29 -5.60 13.79
N GLU A 128 -13.62 -4.39 14.25
CA GLU A 128 -14.22 -3.36 13.42
C GLU A 128 -13.17 -2.53 12.68
N VAL A 129 -13.49 -2.15 11.43
CA VAL A 129 -12.65 -1.21 10.68
C VAL A 129 -12.87 0.18 11.24
N LEU A 130 -11.85 0.74 11.87
CA LEU A 130 -11.93 2.07 12.41
C LEU A 130 -11.95 3.11 11.29
N ARG A 131 -13.01 3.93 11.25
CA ARG A 131 -13.04 5.15 10.45
C ARG A 131 -12.66 6.31 11.35
N ILE A 132 -11.52 6.91 11.06
CA ILE A 132 -11.05 8.14 11.72
C ILE A 132 -11.38 9.27 10.76
N GLU A 133 -12.43 10.02 11.07
CA GLU A 133 -12.84 11.15 10.26
C GLU A 133 -11.91 12.36 10.52
N PRO A 134 -11.73 13.25 9.52
CA PRO A 134 -11.01 14.50 9.73
C PRO A 134 -11.75 15.36 10.75
N ILE A 135 -11.09 15.70 11.85
CA ILE A 135 -11.56 16.73 12.77
C ILE A 135 -10.40 17.73 12.89
N GLU A 136 -10.65 18.97 12.48
CA GLU A 136 -9.66 20.03 12.59
C GLU A 136 -9.31 20.30 14.06
N GLY A 137 -8.01 20.33 14.35
CA GLY A 137 -7.46 21.13 15.46
C GLY A 137 -7.57 20.57 16.88
N GLU A 138 -8.16 19.40 17.13
CA GLU A 138 -8.34 18.91 18.51
C GLU A 138 -8.01 17.43 18.72
N ARG A 139 -7.77 17.10 19.99
CA ARG A 139 -7.48 15.76 20.47
C ARG A 139 -8.63 14.83 20.10
N PHE A 140 -8.29 13.67 19.57
CA PHE A 140 -9.24 12.62 19.19
C PHE A 140 -9.48 11.71 20.37
N GLU A 141 -10.72 11.25 20.53
CA GLU A 141 -10.98 10.05 21.32
C GLU A 141 -11.00 8.86 20.36
N ILE A 142 -9.98 8.02 20.42
CA ILE A 142 -9.89 6.80 19.61
C ILE A 142 -9.91 5.62 20.55
N LEU A 143 -10.98 4.81 20.48
CA LEU A 143 -11.14 3.61 21.31
C LEU A 143 -11.00 3.90 22.83
N GLY A 144 -11.45 5.08 23.27
CA GLY A 144 -11.36 5.53 24.66
C GLY A 144 -10.03 6.18 25.05
N TYR A 145 -9.12 6.41 24.10
CA TYR A 145 -7.85 7.11 24.32
C TYR A 145 -7.92 8.53 23.77
N GLU A 146 -7.64 9.52 24.62
CA GLU A 146 -7.41 10.91 24.19
C GLU A 146 -6.01 11.03 23.59
N VAL A 147 -5.96 11.28 22.28
CA VAL A 147 -4.72 11.31 21.49
C VAL A 147 -4.63 12.56 20.61
N HIS A 148 -3.41 13.02 20.37
CA HIS A 148 -3.12 14.08 19.41
C HIS A 148 -2.39 13.49 18.21
N GLU A 149 -2.97 13.59 17.00
CA GLU A 149 -2.35 13.03 15.79
C GLU A 149 -1.01 13.71 15.49
N ARG A 150 -0.03 12.91 15.06
CA ARG A 150 1.31 13.35 14.67
C ARG A 150 1.66 12.73 13.33
N PHE A 151 2.40 13.47 12.51
CA PHE A 151 2.94 13.00 11.23
C PHE A 151 4.47 13.03 11.34
N ASP A 152 5.11 11.92 11.03
CA ASP A 152 6.56 11.78 11.06
C ASP A 152 7.19 11.98 9.68
N ALA A 153 6.39 12.04 8.61
CA ALA A 153 6.87 12.40 7.29
C ALA A 153 7.54 13.78 7.32
N PRO A 154 8.74 13.95 6.74
CA PRO A 154 9.41 15.25 6.70
C PRO A 154 8.54 16.32 6.01
N ASP A 155 8.65 17.57 6.46
CA ASP A 155 7.89 18.68 5.88
C ASP A 155 8.05 18.76 4.36
N GLU A 156 9.27 18.56 3.84
CA GLU A 156 9.55 18.53 2.39
C GLU A 156 8.74 17.47 1.64
N ALA A 157 8.54 16.29 2.25
CA ALA A 157 7.72 15.22 1.68
C ALA A 157 6.23 15.58 1.71
N ILE A 158 5.75 16.20 2.80
CA ILE A 158 4.36 16.66 2.92
C ILE A 158 4.08 17.78 1.92
N GLU A 159 4.98 18.74 1.73
CA GLU A 159 4.85 19.81 0.75
C GLU A 159 4.87 19.26 -0.69
N ALA A 160 5.76 18.31 -0.99
CA ALA A 160 5.78 17.65 -2.29
C ALA A 160 4.48 16.88 -2.57
N LEU A 161 3.96 16.16 -1.57
CA LEU A 161 2.67 15.49 -1.66
C LEU A 161 1.54 16.50 -1.90
N ARG A 162 1.51 17.62 -1.16
CA ARG A 162 0.51 18.69 -1.32
C ARG A 162 0.54 19.26 -2.74
N ALA A 163 1.73 19.59 -3.25
CA ALA A 163 1.91 20.13 -4.59
C ALA A 163 1.39 19.18 -5.68
N TYR A 164 1.67 17.88 -5.54
CA TYR A 164 1.17 16.85 -6.45
C TYR A 164 -0.37 16.71 -6.38
N VAL A 165 -0.94 16.75 -5.18
CA VAL A 165 -2.40 16.65 -4.99
C VAL A 165 -3.12 17.87 -5.55
N ASP A 166 -2.57 19.08 -5.37
CA ASP A 166 -3.15 20.32 -5.90
C ASP A 166 -3.03 20.43 -7.42
N ASN A 167 -1.98 19.87 -7.99
CA ASN A 167 -1.77 19.85 -9.42
C ASN A 167 -1.20 18.49 -9.85
N PRO A 168 -2.05 17.50 -10.13
CA PRO A 168 -1.63 16.13 -10.46
C PRO A 168 -1.04 15.99 -11.87
N GLN A 169 -0.46 17.08 -12.40
CA GLN A 169 0.23 17.09 -13.68
C GLN A 169 1.67 16.64 -13.48
N GLY A 170 2.01 15.48 -14.03
CA GLY A 170 3.36 14.92 -14.00
C GLY A 170 3.47 13.67 -13.15
N SER A 171 4.70 13.27 -12.85
CA SER A 171 4.97 12.10 -12.03
C SER A 171 4.77 12.41 -10.55
N PRO A 172 4.18 11.48 -9.77
CA PRO A 172 4.19 11.58 -8.31
C PRO A 172 5.61 11.78 -7.75
N PRO A 173 5.77 12.41 -6.58
CA PRO A 173 7.06 12.58 -5.93
C PRO A 173 7.56 11.27 -5.31
N TRP A 174 7.92 10.33 -6.19
CA TRP A 174 8.29 8.95 -5.86
C TRP A 174 9.52 8.84 -4.96
N GLU A 175 10.38 9.86 -4.94
CA GLU A 175 11.52 9.94 -4.02
C GLU A 175 11.08 9.96 -2.54
N PHE A 176 9.90 10.49 -2.25
CA PHE A 176 9.31 10.52 -0.91
C PHE A 176 8.32 9.37 -0.66
N ALA A 177 8.10 8.47 -1.64
CA ALA A 177 7.08 7.44 -1.54
C ALA A 177 7.20 6.58 -0.29
N ARG A 178 8.42 6.20 0.09
CA ARG A 178 8.67 5.34 1.26
C ARG A 178 8.26 6.04 2.56
N VAL A 179 8.75 7.26 2.79
CA VAL A 179 8.45 8.01 4.02
C VAL A 179 6.97 8.38 4.12
N LEU A 180 6.32 8.70 2.99
CA LEU A 180 4.88 8.98 2.95
C LEU A 180 4.05 7.72 3.21
N TYR A 181 4.48 6.58 2.70
CA TYR A 181 3.80 5.29 2.90
C TYR A 181 3.98 4.75 4.32
N ASP A 182 5.19 4.84 4.88
CA ASP A 182 5.49 4.39 6.26
C ASP A 182 4.75 5.24 7.31
N ASP A 183 4.45 6.50 7.00
CA ASP A 183 3.58 7.37 7.80
C ASP A 183 2.08 7.21 7.44
N GLY A 184 1.76 6.30 6.52
CA GLY A 184 0.40 5.95 6.13
C GLY A 184 -0.34 7.04 5.35
N LEU A 185 0.35 8.01 4.76
CA LEU A 185 -0.27 9.13 4.03
C LEU A 185 -0.73 8.74 2.61
N ILE A 186 -0.02 7.80 2.00
CA ILE A 186 -0.35 7.25 0.68
C ILE A 186 -0.40 5.72 0.73
N ASP A 187 -1.06 5.11 -0.24
CA ASP A 187 -0.87 3.70 -0.56
C ASP A 187 0.29 3.48 -1.54
N ARG A 188 0.56 2.22 -1.90
CA ARG A 188 1.65 1.86 -2.82
C ARG A 188 1.44 2.36 -4.25
N GLY A 189 0.19 2.64 -4.63
CA GLY A 189 -0.18 3.25 -5.90
C GLY A 189 -0.07 4.79 -5.88
N PHE A 190 0.43 5.36 -4.78
CA PHE A 190 0.49 6.81 -4.56
C PHE A 190 -0.90 7.48 -4.46
N THR A 191 -1.92 6.72 -4.08
CA THR A 191 -3.25 7.27 -3.76
C THR A 191 -3.26 7.77 -2.32
N LEU A 192 -3.87 8.93 -2.07
CA LEU A 192 -4.07 9.42 -0.70
C LEU A 192 -4.88 8.44 0.13
N THR A 193 -4.43 8.19 1.36
CA THR A 193 -5.22 7.51 2.38
C THR A 193 -6.07 8.54 3.16
N PRO A 194 -7.04 8.10 3.99
CA PRO A 194 -7.73 9.00 4.91
C PRO A 194 -6.78 9.78 5.83
N ARG A 195 -5.65 9.17 6.25
CA ARG A 195 -4.63 9.85 7.06
C ARG A 195 -3.85 10.88 6.24
N GLY A 196 -3.58 10.60 4.97
CA GLY A 196 -3.03 11.56 4.02
C GLY A 196 -3.93 12.78 3.82
N HIS A 197 -5.24 12.57 3.71
CA HIS A 197 -6.21 13.67 3.65
C HIS A 197 -6.13 14.56 4.89
N ARG A 198 -6.10 13.98 6.10
CA ARG A 198 -5.93 14.73 7.35
C ARG A 198 -4.60 15.49 7.43
N ALA A 199 -3.49 14.87 7.00
CA ALA A 199 -2.17 15.52 6.95
C ALA A 199 -2.15 16.76 6.04
N LEU A 200 -3.00 16.77 5.01
CA LEU A 200 -3.14 17.89 4.07
C LEU A 200 -4.26 18.88 4.45
N GLY A 201 -5.01 18.62 5.52
CA GLY A 201 -6.16 19.42 5.94
C GLY A 201 -7.33 19.36 4.96
N ARG A 202 -7.66 18.17 4.45
CA ARG A 202 -8.71 17.94 3.42
C ARG A 202 -9.72 16.87 3.82
#